data_AF-A0A060WRD1-F1
#
_entry.id   AF-A0A060WRD1-F1
#
_cell.length_a   1.000
_cell.length_b   1.000
_cell.length_c   1.000
_cell.angle_alpha   90.00
_cell.angle_beta   90.00
_cell.angle_gamma   90.00
#
_symmetry.space_group_name_H-M   'P 1'
#
loop_
_entity.id
_entity.type
_entity.pdbx_description
1 polymer ?
#
loop_
_entity_poly.entity_id
_entity_poly.type
_entity_poly.pdbx_seq_one_letter_code
_entity_poly.pdbx_strand_id
1 'polypeptide(L)'
;MSPQKALETIGANLQKQYENWQPRARYKQSLDPTVDEVKKLCTSLRRNAKEERVLFHYNGHGVPRPTVNGEIWVFNKVRETHTCRNIYTHTHTHTHTHTLKQNYTQYIPLSVYDLQTWMGSPSIFVYDCSNAGIIVKSFKQFALQREQELEVGGRDIHCIRKVAAINPNHPLAQMPLPPSMKNCIQLAACEASELLPMNPDLPADLFTSCLTTPIKIALRWFCMQKSAKLVPGVTLDLIEKIPGRLNDRRTPLGELNWIFTAITDTIAWNVLPRDLFQKLFRQDLLVASLFRNFLLAERIMRSYNCTPVSSPRLPPTYMHAMCTVRSLQSS
;
A
#
# COMPACT_ATOMS: atom_id res chain seq x y z
N MET A 1 20.34 -11.25 12.66
CA MET A 1 19.82 -9.89 12.96
C MET A 1 18.79 -10.03 14.08
N SER A 2 18.73 -9.12 15.06
CA SER A 2 17.70 -9.18 16.11
C SER A 2 16.32 -8.79 15.54
N PRO A 3 15.20 -9.25 16.12
CA PRO A 3 13.85 -8.91 15.63
C PRO A 3 13.61 -7.40 15.53
N GLN A 4 14.01 -6.63 16.54
CA GLN A 4 13.88 -5.17 16.54
C GLN A 4 14.66 -4.51 15.40
N LYS A 5 15.93 -4.90 15.21
CA LYS A 5 16.77 -4.36 14.15
C LYS A 5 16.25 -4.77 12.76
N ALA A 6 15.64 -5.96 12.66
CA ALA A 6 14.99 -6.41 11.44
C ALA A 6 13.80 -5.51 11.08
N LEU A 7 12.92 -5.23 12.05
CA LEU A 7 11.75 -4.39 11.88
C LEU A 7 12.13 -2.97 11.43
N GLU A 8 13.13 -2.35 12.07
CA GLU A 8 13.67 -1.04 11.69
C GLU A 8 14.27 -1.05 10.28
N THR A 9 15.00 -2.12 9.92
CA THR A 9 15.60 -2.26 8.59
C THR A 9 14.53 -2.43 7.51
N ILE A 10 13.49 -3.22 7.78
CA ILE A 10 12.34 -3.41 6.87
C ILE A 10 11.63 -2.07 6.65
N GLY A 11 11.32 -1.33 7.72
CA GLY A 11 10.72 -0.01 7.64
C GLY A 11 11.54 0.99 6.82
N ALA A 12 12.84 1.08 7.10
CA ALA A 12 13.77 1.94 6.37
C ALA A 12 13.88 1.56 4.87
N ASN A 13 13.91 0.28 4.55
CA ASN A 13 13.96 -0.20 3.18
C ASN A 13 12.65 0.11 2.43
N LEU A 14 11.50 -0.14 3.04
CA LEU A 14 10.20 0.15 2.44
C LEU A 14 10.04 1.65 2.15
N GLN A 15 10.48 2.51 3.07
CA GLN A 15 10.49 3.96 2.84
C GLN A 15 11.36 4.32 1.62
N LYS A 16 12.59 3.82 1.54
CA LYS A 16 13.49 4.06 0.39
C LYS A 16 12.88 3.58 -0.93
N GLN A 17 12.16 2.45 -0.91
CA GLN A 17 11.49 1.96 -2.11
C GLN A 17 10.39 2.92 -2.59
N TYR A 18 9.62 3.52 -1.68
CA TYR A 18 8.64 4.55 -2.03
C TYR A 18 9.28 5.88 -2.46
N GLU A 19 10.38 6.28 -1.83
CA GLU A 19 11.15 7.49 -2.19
C GLU A 19 11.63 7.46 -3.65
N ASN A 20 11.89 6.27 -4.22
CA ASN A 20 12.21 6.14 -5.64
C ASN A 20 11.07 6.63 -6.56
N TRP A 21 9.81 6.52 -6.12
CA TRP A 21 8.62 6.93 -6.87
C TRP A 21 8.19 8.36 -6.55
N GLN A 22 8.36 8.78 -5.30
CA GLN A 22 8.00 10.13 -4.84
C GLN A 22 9.03 10.65 -3.81
N PRO A 23 10.17 11.21 -4.25
CA PRO A 23 11.25 11.60 -3.33
C PRO A 23 10.95 12.85 -2.50
N ARG A 24 9.97 13.66 -2.91
CA ARG A 24 9.65 14.95 -2.25
C ARG A 24 8.55 14.83 -1.19
N ALA A 25 7.95 13.65 -1.01
CA ALA A 25 6.93 13.42 0.00
C ALA A 25 7.53 13.31 1.41
N ARG A 26 6.71 13.57 2.42
CA ARG A 26 7.07 13.34 3.82
C ARG A 26 6.67 11.93 4.25
N TYR A 27 7.67 11.12 4.58
CA TYR A 27 7.46 9.75 5.04
C TYR A 27 7.43 9.68 6.57
N LYS A 28 6.52 8.87 7.11
CA LYS A 28 6.44 8.54 8.53
C LYS A 28 6.18 7.04 8.68
N GLN A 29 7.06 6.36 9.39
CA GLN A 29 6.95 4.94 9.69
C GLN A 29 6.23 4.74 11.02
N SER A 30 5.43 3.68 11.12
CA SER A 30 4.80 3.22 12.35
C SER A 30 5.04 1.72 12.43
N LEU A 31 6.01 1.30 13.24
CA LEU A 31 6.44 -0.09 13.36
C LEU A 31 5.72 -0.70 14.56
N ASP A 32 5.00 -1.80 14.34
CA ASP A 32 4.14 -2.49 15.32
C ASP A 32 3.32 -1.53 16.20
N PRO A 33 2.48 -0.66 15.59
CA PRO A 33 1.84 0.43 16.30
C PRO A 33 0.60 0.00 17.08
N THR A 34 0.22 0.86 18.00
CA THR A 34 -1.07 0.83 18.71
C THR A 34 -2.14 1.63 17.96
N VAL A 35 -3.42 1.40 18.30
CA VAL A 35 -4.56 2.16 17.76
C VAL A 35 -4.37 3.68 17.93
N ASP A 36 -3.90 4.11 19.10
CA ASP A 36 -3.69 5.53 19.40
C ASP A 36 -2.57 6.14 18.55
N GLU A 37 -1.50 5.39 18.28
CA GLU A 37 -0.40 5.83 17.42
C GLU A 37 -0.85 5.95 15.97
N VAL A 38 -1.61 4.96 15.46
CA VAL A 38 -2.20 5.02 14.12
C VAL A 38 -3.12 6.25 14.00
N LYS A 39 -3.99 6.48 15.00
CA LYS A 39 -4.88 7.65 15.03
C LYS A 39 -4.10 8.96 14.98
N LYS A 40 -3.09 9.12 15.84
CA LYS A 40 -2.22 10.32 15.88
C LYS A 40 -1.47 10.51 14.57
N LEU A 41 -0.98 9.43 13.97
CA LEU A 41 -0.27 9.46 12.71
C LEU A 41 -1.17 9.92 11.55
N CYS A 42 -2.31 9.25 11.36
CA CYS A 42 -3.26 9.56 10.29
C CYS A 42 -3.78 11.00 10.40
N THR A 43 -4.23 11.41 11.58
CA THR A 43 -4.73 12.78 11.81
C THR A 43 -3.64 13.84 11.63
N SER A 44 -2.40 13.57 12.07
CA SER A 44 -1.27 14.47 11.83
C SER A 44 -0.95 14.61 10.35
N LEU A 45 -0.94 13.50 9.59
CA LEU A 45 -0.63 13.52 8.16
C LEU A 45 -1.71 14.23 7.36
N ARG A 46 -3.00 13.94 7.63
CA ARG A 46 -4.12 14.65 7.00
C ARG A 46 -4.06 16.15 7.27
N ARG A 47 -3.85 16.57 8.53
CA ARG A 47 -3.76 18.00 8.88
C ARG A 47 -2.65 18.72 8.11
N ASN A 48 -1.51 18.06 7.92
CA ASN A 48 -0.37 18.64 7.22
C ASN A 48 -0.56 18.66 5.69
N ALA A 49 -1.16 17.61 5.12
CA ALA A 49 -1.40 17.48 3.68
C ALA A 49 -2.54 18.38 3.19
N LYS A 50 -3.47 18.78 4.05
CA LYS A 50 -4.67 19.55 3.69
C LYS A 50 -5.46 18.83 2.58
N GLU A 51 -5.41 19.36 1.36
CA GLU A 51 -6.08 18.85 0.16
C GLU A 51 -5.22 17.87 -0.65
N GLU A 52 -3.94 17.73 -0.31
CA GLU A 52 -3.05 16.76 -0.97
C GLU A 52 -3.41 15.32 -0.58
N ARG A 53 -2.98 14.39 -1.43
CA ARG A 53 -3.22 12.97 -1.25
C ARG A 53 -2.32 12.39 -0.16
N VAL A 54 -2.92 11.68 0.79
CA VAL A 54 -2.17 10.92 1.81
C VAL A 54 -2.18 9.43 1.44
N LEU A 55 -1.00 8.80 1.42
CA LEU A 55 -0.85 7.36 1.24
C LEU A 55 -0.81 6.65 2.60
N PHE A 56 -1.61 5.60 2.75
CA PHE A 56 -1.60 4.68 3.88
C PHE A 56 -1.21 3.29 3.38
N HIS A 57 -0.05 2.81 3.80
CA HIS A 57 0.40 1.45 3.53
C HIS A 57 0.23 0.61 4.79
N TYR A 58 -0.53 -0.47 4.69
CA TYR A 58 -0.73 -1.44 5.76
C TYR A 58 -0.19 -2.80 5.35
N ASN A 59 0.78 -3.29 6.11
CA ASN A 59 1.33 -4.63 6.00
C ASN A 59 0.86 -5.44 7.21
N GLY A 60 0.01 -6.44 6.98
CA GLY A 60 -0.66 -7.21 8.02
C GLY A 60 -0.17 -8.65 8.16
N HIS A 61 1.10 -8.94 7.83
CA HIS A 61 1.63 -10.30 7.82
C HIS A 61 1.81 -10.93 9.21
N GLY A 62 2.07 -10.11 10.24
CA GLY A 62 2.33 -10.56 11.62
C GLY A 62 1.10 -10.58 12.54
N VAL A 63 -0.10 -10.37 12.00
CA VAL A 63 -1.36 -10.22 12.75
C VAL A 63 -2.46 -11.09 12.14
N PRO A 64 -3.59 -11.32 12.85
CA PRO A 64 -4.71 -12.05 12.29
C PRO A 64 -5.28 -11.38 11.03
N ARG A 65 -6.04 -12.17 10.27
CA ARG A 65 -6.68 -11.71 9.03
C ARG A 65 -7.77 -10.68 9.32
N PRO A 66 -8.04 -9.75 8.38
CA PRO A 66 -9.15 -8.80 8.52
C PRO A 66 -10.48 -9.50 8.77
N THR A 67 -11.33 -8.92 9.61
CA THR A 67 -12.64 -9.50 9.96
C THR A 67 -13.71 -9.03 8.99
N VAL A 68 -14.78 -9.83 8.84
CA VAL A 68 -15.95 -9.45 8.01
C VAL A 68 -16.67 -8.19 8.51
N ASN A 69 -16.45 -7.83 9.78
CA ASN A 69 -16.95 -6.58 10.37
C ASN A 69 -16.16 -5.35 9.90
N GLY A 70 -15.13 -5.52 9.08
CA GLY A 70 -14.33 -4.43 8.57
C GLY A 70 -13.29 -3.93 9.58
N GLU A 71 -12.62 -4.86 10.27
CA GLU A 71 -11.54 -4.56 11.20
C GLU A 71 -10.21 -5.06 10.66
N ILE A 72 -9.16 -4.25 10.83
CA ILE A 72 -7.76 -4.64 10.66
C ILE A 72 -7.11 -4.75 12.04
N TRP A 73 -5.98 -5.44 12.14
CA TRP A 73 -5.36 -5.71 13.43
C TRP A 73 -4.09 -4.89 13.64
N VAL A 74 -3.93 -4.39 14.86
CA VAL A 74 -2.74 -3.68 15.36
C VAL A 74 -2.37 -4.22 16.74
N PHE A 75 -1.34 -3.69 17.37
CA PHE A 75 -0.86 -4.18 18.66
C PHE A 75 -1.41 -3.39 19.84
N ASN A 76 -1.38 -4.00 21.03
CA ASN A 76 -1.70 -3.32 22.27
C ASN A 76 -0.55 -2.45 22.79
N LYS A 77 -0.87 -1.52 23.70
CA LYS A 77 0.15 -0.76 24.43
C LYS A 77 0.99 -1.72 25.28
N VAL A 78 2.31 -1.62 25.12
CA VAL A 78 3.25 -2.25 26.05
C VAL A 78 3.03 -1.59 27.41
N ARG A 79 2.62 -2.37 28.42
CA ARG A 79 2.69 -1.90 29.80
C ARG A 79 4.17 -1.80 30.16
N GLU A 80 4.67 -0.60 30.44
CA GLU A 80 5.93 -0.43 31.14
C GLU A 80 5.80 -1.10 32.51
N THR A 81 6.33 -2.31 32.66
CA THR A 81 6.58 -2.87 33.98
C THR A 81 7.70 -2.04 34.60
N HIS A 82 7.33 -0.95 35.25
CA HIS A 82 8.16 -0.35 36.29
C HIS A 82 8.27 -1.38 37.42
N THR A 83 9.19 -2.33 37.29
CA THR A 83 9.70 -3.00 38.48
C THR A 83 10.48 -1.97 39.27
N CYS A 84 9.77 -1.17 40.06
CA CYS A 84 10.33 -0.54 41.25
C CYS A 84 10.84 -1.66 42.16
N ARG A 85 12.12 -2.00 42.06
CA ARG A 85 12.86 -2.54 43.20
C ARG A 85 13.70 -1.40 43.75
N ASN A 86 13.06 -0.55 44.55
CA ASN A 86 13.77 0.16 45.60
C ASN A 86 14.24 -0.89 46.61
N ILE A 87 15.50 -1.28 46.54
CA ILE A 87 16.25 -1.81 47.68
C ILE A 87 17.54 -1.00 47.73
N TYR A 88 17.61 -0.09 48.70
CA TYR A 88 18.86 0.55 49.10
C TYR A 88 19.80 -0.50 49.68
N THR A 89 21.03 -0.61 49.15
CA THR A 89 22.25 -0.85 49.93
C THR A 89 23.49 -0.47 49.09
N HIS A 90 24.52 0.00 49.77
CA HIS A 90 25.72 0.69 49.30
C HIS A 90 26.56 0.04 48.17
N THR A 91 27.24 0.93 47.43
CA THR A 91 28.51 0.78 46.68
C THR A 91 28.57 -0.16 45.46
N HIS A 92 28.23 0.37 44.28
CA HIS A 92 29.03 0.33 43.03
C HIS A 92 28.18 0.82 41.85
N THR A 93 28.65 1.83 41.13
CA THR A 93 28.00 2.36 39.92
C THR A 93 28.28 1.44 38.73
N HIS A 94 27.39 0.48 38.46
CA HIS A 94 27.25 -0.13 37.14
C HIS A 94 25.96 0.35 36.49
N THR A 95 26.09 1.16 35.44
CA THR A 95 25.00 1.55 34.54
C THR A 95 24.64 0.38 33.64
N HIS A 96 23.76 -0.51 34.10
CA HIS A 96 23.11 -1.49 33.24
C HIS A 96 22.05 -0.78 32.38
N THR A 97 22.32 -0.64 31.08
CA THR A 97 21.30 -0.32 30.08
C THR A 97 20.37 -1.52 29.92
N HIS A 98 19.29 -1.56 30.70
CA HIS A 98 18.21 -2.53 30.51
C HIS A 98 17.50 -2.24 29.17
N THR A 99 17.74 -3.09 28.17
CA THR A 99 16.93 -3.12 26.95
C THR A 99 15.55 -3.65 27.32
N LEU A 100 14.54 -2.77 27.37
CA LEU A 100 13.16 -3.13 27.62
C LEU A 100 12.65 -4.04 26.49
N LYS A 101 12.36 -5.31 26.79
CA LYS A 101 11.60 -6.18 25.89
C LYS A 101 10.17 -5.65 25.83
N GLN A 102 9.79 -5.08 24.69
CA GLN A 102 8.40 -4.75 24.42
C GLN A 102 7.60 -6.06 24.29
N ASN A 103 6.77 -6.35 25.27
CA ASN A 103 5.90 -7.52 25.25
C ASN A 103 4.56 -7.13 24.62
N TYR A 104 4.46 -7.27 23.30
CA TYR A 104 3.18 -7.27 22.61
C TYR A 104 2.45 -8.56 22.97
N THR A 105 1.33 -8.44 23.69
CA THR A 105 0.62 -9.62 24.23
C THR A 105 -0.70 -9.88 23.54
N GLN A 106 -1.28 -8.87 22.87
CA GLN A 106 -2.61 -8.96 22.29
C GLN A 106 -2.71 -8.17 20.98
N TYR A 107 -3.46 -8.73 20.04
CA TYR A 107 -3.90 -8.03 18.84
C TYR A 107 -5.18 -7.25 19.16
N ILE A 108 -5.21 -5.99 18.77
CA ILE A 108 -6.33 -5.07 18.98
C ILE A 108 -7.00 -4.79 17.62
N PRO A 109 -8.32 -4.97 17.50
CA PRO A 109 -9.03 -4.64 16.27
C PRO A 109 -9.10 -3.11 16.10
N LEU A 110 -8.87 -2.67 14.87
CA LEU A 110 -8.98 -1.29 14.42
C LEU A 110 -10.02 -1.23 13.31
N SER A 111 -11.10 -0.48 13.53
CA SER A 111 -12.18 -0.32 12.55
C SER A 111 -11.72 0.45 11.31
N VAL A 112 -12.04 -0.07 10.13
CA VAL A 112 -11.83 0.64 8.85
C VAL A 112 -12.65 1.93 8.79
N TYR A 113 -13.82 1.98 9.46
CA TYR A 113 -14.63 3.20 9.56
C TYR A 113 -13.88 4.36 10.24
N ASP A 114 -13.15 4.05 11.32
CA ASP A 114 -12.35 5.03 12.06
C ASP A 114 -11.13 5.46 11.25
N LEU A 115 -10.42 4.49 10.64
CA LEU A 115 -9.28 4.76 9.77
C LEU A 115 -9.67 5.73 8.64
N GLN A 116 -10.83 5.49 8.01
CA GLN A 116 -11.40 6.33 6.98
C GLN A 116 -11.60 7.77 7.46
N THR A 117 -12.09 7.95 8.69
CA THR A 117 -12.28 9.26 9.33
C THR A 117 -10.96 9.98 9.55
N TRP A 118 -9.95 9.29 10.08
CA TRP A 118 -8.66 9.91 10.40
C TRP A 118 -7.86 10.27 9.16
N MET A 119 -7.94 9.44 8.12
CA MET A 119 -7.22 9.64 6.87
C MET A 119 -7.85 10.70 5.97
N GLY A 120 -9.17 10.90 6.02
CA GLY A 120 -9.88 11.85 5.17
C GLY A 120 -9.70 11.59 3.66
N SER A 121 -9.99 12.61 2.85
CA SER A 121 -9.91 12.58 1.39
C SER A 121 -9.17 13.83 0.87
N PRO A 122 -8.39 13.73 -0.22
CA PRO A 122 -8.10 12.53 -1.01
C PRO A 122 -7.05 11.64 -0.34
N SER A 123 -7.21 10.31 -0.42
CA SER A 123 -6.24 9.34 0.12
C SER A 123 -6.06 8.13 -0.81
N ILE A 124 -4.98 7.38 -0.61
CA ILE A 124 -4.72 6.11 -1.27
C ILE A 124 -4.30 5.09 -0.22
N PHE A 125 -4.84 3.87 -0.32
CA PHE A 125 -4.57 2.78 0.61
C PHE A 125 -3.93 1.60 -0.11
N VAL A 126 -2.91 1.00 0.51
CA VAL A 126 -2.27 -0.23 0.06
C VAL A 126 -2.37 -1.25 1.19
N TYR A 127 -3.02 -2.38 0.92
CA TYR A 127 -3.23 -3.45 1.89
C TYR A 127 -2.50 -4.73 1.46
N ASP A 128 -1.38 -5.01 2.12
CA ASP A 128 -0.61 -6.24 1.93
C ASP A 128 -0.87 -7.19 3.10
N CYS A 129 -1.94 -7.99 2.96
CA CYS A 129 -2.33 -9.03 3.90
C CYS A 129 -3.24 -10.06 3.20
N SER A 130 -3.40 -11.22 3.82
CA SER A 130 -4.39 -12.21 3.37
C SER A 130 -5.82 -11.70 3.61
N ASN A 131 -6.76 -12.09 2.76
CA ASN A 131 -8.16 -11.62 2.77
C ASN A 131 -8.31 -10.09 2.66
N ALA A 132 -7.34 -9.38 2.07
CA ALA A 132 -7.35 -7.92 1.92
C ALA A 132 -8.59 -7.38 1.18
N GLY A 133 -9.22 -8.18 0.32
CA GLY A 133 -10.47 -7.81 -0.36
C GLY A 133 -11.64 -7.55 0.60
N ILE A 134 -11.61 -8.10 1.83
CA ILE A 134 -12.58 -7.77 2.89
C ILE A 134 -12.49 -6.28 3.23
N ILE A 135 -11.27 -5.76 3.42
CA ILE A 135 -11.03 -4.37 3.78
C ILE A 135 -11.63 -3.44 2.72
N VAL A 136 -11.40 -3.73 1.44
CA VAL A 136 -11.92 -2.92 0.32
C VAL A 136 -13.44 -2.94 0.27
N LYS A 137 -14.08 -4.09 0.53
CA LYS A 137 -15.54 -4.22 0.59
C LYS A 137 -16.11 -3.42 1.76
N SER A 138 -15.57 -3.61 2.97
CA SER A 138 -16.00 -2.89 4.16
C SER A 138 -15.80 -1.38 4.03
N PHE A 139 -14.67 -0.91 3.46
CA PHE A 139 -14.44 0.51 3.21
C PHE A 139 -15.53 1.12 2.32
N LYS A 140 -15.92 0.44 1.25
CA LYS A 140 -17.00 0.91 0.35
C LYS A 140 -18.34 0.97 1.09
N GLN A 141 -18.66 -0.04 1.89
CA GLN A 141 -19.89 -0.07 2.68
C GLN A 141 -19.93 1.08 3.70
N PHE A 142 -18.84 1.29 4.44
CA PHE A 142 -18.71 2.38 5.41
C PHE A 142 -18.72 3.77 4.78
N ALA A 143 -18.18 3.92 3.57
CA ALA A 143 -18.30 5.15 2.79
C ALA A 143 -19.75 5.46 2.40
N LEU A 144 -20.52 4.45 1.96
CA LEU A 144 -21.94 4.61 1.63
C LEU A 144 -22.79 4.91 2.86
N GLN A 145 -22.57 4.16 3.95
CA GLN A 145 -23.27 4.38 5.22
C GLN A 145 -23.06 5.81 5.71
N ARG A 146 -21.83 6.34 5.62
CA ARG A 146 -21.54 7.72 6.00
C ARG A 146 -22.26 8.75 5.13
N GLU A 147 -22.38 8.50 3.82
CA GLU A 147 -23.15 9.39 2.94
C GLU A 147 -24.64 9.39 3.34
N GLN A 148 -25.22 8.22 3.65
CA GLN A 148 -26.61 8.09 4.08
C GLN A 148 -26.90 8.75 5.44
N GLU A 149 -26.03 8.56 6.44
CA GLU A 149 -26.18 9.18 7.77
C GLU A 149 -26.21 10.72 7.68
N LEU A 150 -25.50 11.29 6.70
CA LEU A 150 -25.48 12.73 6.47
C LEU A 150 -26.72 13.25 5.74
N GLU A 151 -27.30 12.46 4.84
CA GLU A 151 -28.56 12.77 4.15
C GLU A 151 -29.75 12.74 5.12
N VAL A 152 -29.81 11.73 6.00
CA VAL A 152 -30.87 11.59 7.02
C VAL A 152 -30.80 12.71 8.07
N GLY A 153 -29.61 13.26 8.34
CA GLY A 153 -29.41 14.43 9.21
C GLY A 153 -29.95 15.75 8.66
N GLY A 154 -30.73 15.74 7.57
CA GLY A 154 -31.40 16.91 7.00
C GLY A 154 -30.47 17.84 6.21
N ARG A 155 -29.24 17.40 5.89
CA ARG A 155 -28.32 18.14 5.02
C ARG A 155 -28.37 17.54 3.64
N ASP A 156 -29.01 18.22 2.69
CA ASP A 156 -28.95 17.83 1.28
C ASP A 156 -27.54 18.14 0.73
N ILE A 157 -26.57 17.28 1.07
CA ILE A 157 -25.16 17.42 0.70
C ILE A 157 -25.00 17.42 -0.82
N HIS A 158 -25.87 16.72 -1.55
CA HIS A 158 -25.85 16.74 -3.01
C HIS A 158 -26.12 18.15 -3.53
N CYS A 159 -27.15 18.81 -3.01
CA CYS A 159 -27.43 20.21 -3.30
C CYS A 159 -26.28 21.13 -2.88
N ILE A 160 -25.78 21.00 -1.65
CA ILE A 160 -24.70 21.86 -1.14
C ILE A 160 -23.42 21.70 -1.98
N ARG A 161 -23.05 20.47 -2.38
CA ARG A 161 -21.88 20.22 -3.26
C ARG A 161 -22.07 20.80 -4.66
N LYS A 162 -23.27 20.73 -5.23
CA LYS A 162 -23.58 21.39 -6.51
C LYS A 162 -23.43 22.90 -6.40
N VAL A 163 -23.98 23.50 -5.35
CA VAL A 163 -23.88 24.95 -5.11
C VAL A 163 -22.43 25.36 -4.91
N ALA A 164 -21.65 24.62 -4.12
CA ALA A 164 -20.23 24.90 -3.91
C ALA A 164 -19.37 24.81 -5.19
N ALA A 165 -19.73 23.89 -6.11
CA ALA A 165 -19.05 23.78 -7.40
C ALA A 165 -19.37 24.94 -8.36
N ILE A 166 -20.55 25.57 -8.23
CA ILE A 166 -21.00 26.69 -9.07
C ILE A 166 -20.56 28.04 -8.49
N ASN A 167 -20.75 28.22 -7.18
CA ASN A 167 -20.41 29.44 -6.46
C ASN A 167 -19.80 29.10 -5.08
N PRO A 168 -18.46 29.07 -4.97
CA PRO A 168 -17.75 28.78 -3.72
C PRO A 168 -18.06 29.78 -2.58
N ASN A 169 -18.51 30.99 -2.92
CA ASN A 169 -18.78 32.06 -1.95
C ASN A 169 -20.21 32.01 -1.38
N HIS A 170 -21.08 31.12 -1.88
CA HIS A 170 -22.45 31.01 -1.41
C HIS A 170 -22.50 30.57 0.08
N PRO A 171 -23.39 31.10 0.93
CA PRO A 171 -23.45 30.75 2.35
C PRO A 171 -23.56 29.24 2.62
N LEU A 172 -24.33 28.52 1.79
CA LEU A 172 -24.41 27.05 1.84
C LEU A 172 -23.08 26.36 1.51
N ALA A 173 -22.28 26.91 0.59
CA ALA A 173 -20.97 26.36 0.20
C ALA A 173 -19.90 26.52 1.30
N GLN A 174 -20.10 27.45 2.22
CA GLN A 174 -19.21 27.67 3.37
C GLN A 174 -19.49 26.72 4.54
N MET A 175 -20.55 25.90 4.48
CA MET A 175 -20.82 24.92 5.52
C MET A 175 -19.77 23.79 5.49
N PRO A 176 -19.26 23.34 6.67
CA PRO A 176 -18.33 22.21 6.73
C PRO A 176 -19.00 20.92 6.22
N LEU A 177 -18.66 20.51 5.00
CA LEU A 177 -19.11 19.25 4.42
C LEU A 177 -18.10 18.14 4.73
N PRO A 178 -18.57 16.93 5.10
CA PRO A 178 -17.71 15.78 5.21
C PRO A 178 -17.05 15.46 3.86
N PRO A 179 -15.75 15.09 3.89
CA PRO A 179 -14.99 14.81 2.67
C PRO A 179 -15.63 13.65 1.89
N SER A 180 -15.74 13.82 0.58
CA SER A 180 -16.20 12.74 -0.30
C SER A 180 -15.17 11.63 -0.35
N MET A 181 -15.60 10.42 -0.01
CA MET A 181 -14.74 9.24 -0.04
C MET A 181 -14.56 8.70 -1.46
N LYS A 182 -15.28 9.26 -2.46
CA LYS A 182 -15.19 8.88 -3.89
C LYS A 182 -13.81 9.10 -4.51
N ASN A 183 -12.95 9.91 -3.87
CA ASN A 183 -11.58 10.16 -4.30
C ASN A 183 -10.52 9.31 -3.58
N CYS A 184 -10.98 8.32 -2.79
CA CYS A 184 -10.10 7.38 -2.11
C CYS A 184 -9.81 6.18 -3.01
N ILE A 185 -8.52 5.96 -3.24
CA ILE A 185 -8.01 4.88 -4.04
C ILE A 185 -7.60 3.74 -3.11
N GLN A 186 -7.84 2.50 -3.49
CA GLN A 186 -7.44 1.34 -2.69
C GLN A 186 -6.80 0.29 -3.58
N LEU A 187 -5.73 -0.33 -3.09
CA LEU A 187 -5.03 -1.45 -3.70
C LEU A 187 -4.89 -2.54 -2.63
N ALA A 188 -5.44 -3.71 -2.90
CA ALA A 188 -5.41 -4.86 -1.99
C ALA A 188 -4.74 -6.05 -2.67
N ALA A 189 -3.95 -6.78 -1.88
CA ALA A 189 -3.12 -7.87 -2.39
C ALA A 189 -3.91 -9.06 -2.93
N CYS A 190 -5.11 -9.31 -2.42
CA CYS A 190 -5.91 -10.49 -2.74
C CYS A 190 -7.42 -10.25 -2.58
N GLU A 191 -8.25 -11.15 -3.11
CA GLU A 191 -9.69 -11.14 -2.92
C GLU A 191 -10.09 -11.50 -1.47
N ALA A 192 -11.37 -11.30 -1.15
CA ALA A 192 -11.86 -11.46 0.22
C ALA A 192 -11.75 -12.89 0.79
N SER A 193 -11.63 -13.91 -0.06
CA SER A 193 -11.54 -15.33 0.32
C SER A 193 -10.18 -15.94 0.06
N GLU A 194 -9.22 -15.17 -0.45
CA GLU A 194 -7.91 -15.65 -0.87
C GLU A 194 -6.84 -15.44 0.22
N LEU A 195 -5.79 -16.25 0.15
CA LEU A 195 -4.60 -16.14 0.99
C LEU A 195 -3.42 -15.69 0.14
N LEU A 196 -2.43 -15.09 0.79
CA LEU A 196 -1.17 -14.75 0.14
C LEU A 196 -0.34 -16.01 -0.17
N PRO A 197 0.48 -16.00 -1.22
CA PRO A 197 1.35 -17.12 -1.57
C PRO A 197 2.37 -17.42 -0.46
N MET A 198 2.61 -18.70 -0.19
CA MET A 198 3.60 -19.17 0.79
C MET A 198 4.83 -19.81 0.14
N ASN A 199 5.08 -19.53 -1.14
CA ASN A 199 6.22 -20.10 -1.87
C ASN A 199 7.55 -19.56 -1.29
N PRO A 200 8.48 -20.41 -0.83
CA PRO A 200 9.75 -19.98 -0.24
C PRO A 200 10.67 -19.22 -1.21
N ASP A 201 10.51 -19.45 -2.52
CA ASP A 201 11.29 -18.78 -3.56
C ASP A 201 10.81 -17.35 -3.85
N LEU A 202 9.72 -16.92 -3.22
CA LEU A 202 9.15 -15.58 -3.33
C LEU A 202 9.22 -14.84 -1.99
N PRO A 203 9.28 -13.50 -2.03
CA PRO A 203 9.20 -12.72 -0.80
C PRO A 203 7.80 -12.83 -0.19
N ALA A 204 7.70 -12.76 1.15
CA ALA A 204 6.41 -12.76 1.85
C ALA A 204 5.57 -11.52 1.45
N ASP A 205 6.21 -10.36 1.32
CA ASP A 205 5.61 -9.09 0.88
C ASP A 205 5.52 -9.00 -0.66
N LEU A 206 5.09 -10.08 -1.33
CA LEU A 206 5.05 -10.17 -2.79
C LEU A 206 4.27 -9.02 -3.44
N PHE A 207 3.13 -8.63 -2.87
CA PHE A 207 2.31 -7.55 -3.40
C PHE A 207 3.03 -6.20 -3.29
N THR A 208 3.56 -5.88 -2.11
CA THR A 208 4.38 -4.69 -1.89
C THR A 208 5.59 -4.67 -2.82
N SER A 209 6.32 -5.78 -2.93
CA SER A 209 7.46 -5.94 -3.82
C SER A 209 7.10 -5.67 -5.28
N CYS A 210 5.92 -6.10 -5.75
CA CYS A 210 5.40 -5.75 -7.08
C CYS A 210 5.16 -4.25 -7.23
N LEU A 211 4.54 -3.62 -6.23
CA LEU A 211 4.21 -2.20 -6.26
C LEU A 211 5.41 -1.27 -6.13
N THR A 212 6.46 -1.68 -5.40
CA THR A 212 7.56 -0.79 -5.02
C THR A 212 8.88 -1.15 -5.70
N THR A 213 9.07 -2.40 -6.14
CA THR A 213 10.28 -2.91 -6.81
C THR A 213 9.97 -3.80 -8.02
N PRO A 214 9.14 -3.33 -8.98
CA PRO A 214 8.56 -4.13 -10.05
C PRO A 214 9.61 -4.86 -10.91
N ILE A 215 10.73 -4.20 -11.25
CA ILE A 215 11.76 -4.81 -12.09
C ILE A 215 12.44 -5.99 -11.40
N LYS A 216 12.76 -5.85 -10.10
CA LYS A 216 13.42 -6.91 -9.33
C LYS A 216 12.51 -8.15 -9.25
N ILE A 217 11.22 -7.96 -8.93
CA ILE A 217 10.30 -9.09 -8.81
C ILE A 217 9.91 -9.68 -10.16
N ALA A 218 9.78 -8.86 -11.22
CA ALA A 218 9.48 -9.35 -12.56
C ALA A 218 10.59 -10.28 -13.08
N LEU A 219 11.85 -9.91 -12.86
CA LEU A 219 13.00 -10.73 -13.27
C LEU A 219 13.13 -11.99 -12.41
N ARG A 220 12.96 -11.88 -11.08
CA ARG A 220 12.94 -13.03 -10.18
C ARG A 220 11.85 -14.03 -10.60
N TRP A 221 10.64 -13.55 -10.82
CA TRP A 221 9.52 -14.37 -11.27
C TRP A 221 9.75 -14.98 -12.66
N PHE A 222 10.35 -14.23 -13.59
CA PHE A 222 10.72 -14.73 -14.92
C PHE A 222 11.68 -15.93 -14.83
N CYS A 223 12.68 -15.88 -13.95
CA CYS A 223 13.64 -16.97 -13.76
C CYS A 223 12.99 -18.25 -13.21
N MET A 224 11.83 -18.13 -12.56
CA MET A 224 11.05 -19.27 -12.07
C MET A 224 10.13 -19.86 -13.14
N GLN A 225 9.91 -19.17 -14.26
CA GLN A 225 9.06 -19.66 -15.35
C GLN A 225 9.77 -20.70 -16.22
N LYS A 226 9.00 -21.58 -16.86
CA LYS A 226 9.53 -22.60 -17.79
C LYS A 226 10.39 -21.99 -18.91
N SER A 227 10.10 -20.75 -19.32
CA SER A 227 10.85 -19.99 -20.34
C SER A 227 12.28 -19.64 -19.92
N ALA A 228 12.60 -19.63 -18.62
CA ALA A 228 13.97 -19.39 -18.15
C ALA A 228 14.95 -20.47 -18.64
N LYS A 229 14.44 -21.68 -18.96
CA LYS A 229 15.24 -22.75 -19.58
C LYS A 229 15.82 -22.39 -20.95
N LEU A 230 15.25 -21.37 -21.62
CA LEU A 230 15.74 -20.87 -22.91
C LEU A 230 16.95 -19.92 -22.77
N VAL A 231 17.23 -19.43 -21.56
CA VAL A 231 18.39 -18.56 -21.28
C VAL A 231 19.20 -19.18 -20.13
N PRO A 232 19.96 -20.27 -20.39
CA PRO A 232 20.77 -20.90 -19.37
C PRO A 232 21.87 -19.94 -18.88
N GLY A 233 22.01 -19.79 -17.55
CA GLY A 233 23.06 -18.96 -16.93
C GLY A 233 22.58 -17.70 -16.20
N VAL A 234 21.29 -17.35 -16.28
CA VAL A 234 20.72 -16.26 -15.47
C VAL A 234 20.37 -16.78 -14.07
N THR A 235 21.18 -16.43 -13.07
CA THR A 235 20.93 -16.76 -11.66
C THR A 235 20.23 -15.61 -10.93
N LEU A 236 19.59 -15.92 -9.80
CA LEU A 236 18.96 -14.90 -8.94
C LEU A 236 19.96 -13.85 -8.44
N ASP A 237 21.21 -14.24 -8.20
CA ASP A 237 22.28 -13.33 -7.75
C ASP A 237 22.64 -12.26 -8.80
N LEU A 238 22.54 -12.59 -10.09
CA LEU A 238 22.78 -11.63 -11.16
C LEU A 238 21.67 -10.57 -11.21
N ILE A 239 20.43 -10.93 -10.88
CA ILE A 239 19.29 -10.02 -10.85
C ILE A 239 19.48 -8.96 -9.76
N GLU A 240 20.08 -9.31 -8.63
CA GLU A 240 20.36 -8.36 -7.55
C GLU A 240 21.47 -7.36 -7.90
N LYS A 241 22.33 -7.71 -8.87
CA LYS A 241 23.54 -6.96 -9.24
C LYS A 241 23.46 -6.31 -10.62
N ILE A 242 22.26 -6.09 -11.15
CA ILE A 242 22.09 -5.43 -12.44
C ILE A 242 22.69 -4.02 -12.37
N PRO A 243 23.66 -3.69 -13.24
CA PRO A 243 24.30 -2.40 -13.20
C PRO A 243 23.34 -1.30 -13.64
N GLY A 244 23.44 -0.15 -12.98
CA GLY A 244 22.74 1.05 -13.39
C GLY A 244 21.85 1.69 -12.33
N ARG A 245 21.02 2.62 -12.81
CA ARG A 245 20.04 3.34 -12.00
C ARG A 245 18.71 3.36 -12.74
N LEU A 246 17.59 3.26 -12.00
CA LEU A 246 16.24 3.23 -12.58
C LEU A 246 15.90 4.47 -13.45
N ASN A 247 16.53 5.60 -13.15
CA ASN A 247 16.31 6.87 -13.85
C ASN A 247 17.24 7.07 -15.06
N ASP A 248 18.27 6.23 -15.24
CA ASP A 248 19.24 6.35 -16.32
C ASP A 248 19.00 5.30 -17.40
N ARG A 249 18.31 5.72 -18.48
CA ARG A 249 17.97 4.86 -19.63
C ARG A 249 19.17 4.31 -20.39
N ARG A 250 20.39 4.84 -20.16
CA ARG A 250 21.62 4.32 -20.78
C ARG A 250 22.14 3.08 -20.06
N THR A 251 21.65 2.82 -18.85
CA THR A 251 22.04 1.65 -18.06
C THR A 251 21.06 0.51 -18.27
N PRO A 252 21.50 -0.76 -18.20
CA PRO A 252 20.63 -1.91 -18.39
C PRO A 252 19.40 -1.89 -17.45
N LEU A 253 19.60 -1.47 -16.20
CA LEU A 253 18.50 -1.33 -15.24
C LEU A 253 17.48 -0.25 -15.65
N GLY A 254 17.94 0.91 -16.10
CA GLY A 254 17.04 2.00 -16.51
C GLY A 254 16.36 1.73 -17.84
N GLU A 255 17.01 1.01 -18.76
CA GLU A 255 16.38 0.55 -20.01
C GLU A 255 15.23 -0.43 -19.71
N LEU A 256 15.45 -1.43 -18.86
CA LEU A 256 14.40 -2.37 -18.43
C LEU A 256 13.23 -1.63 -17.75
N ASN A 257 13.52 -0.66 -16.90
CA ASN A 257 12.51 0.17 -16.25
C ASN A 257 11.70 0.99 -17.26
N TRP A 258 12.34 1.56 -18.27
CA TRP A 258 11.68 2.32 -19.32
C TRP A 258 10.78 1.44 -20.19
N ILE A 259 11.27 0.26 -20.61
CA ILE A 259 10.47 -0.73 -21.35
C ILE A 259 9.25 -1.16 -20.53
N PHE A 260 9.45 -1.49 -19.25
CA PHE A 260 8.37 -1.87 -18.35
C PHE A 260 7.29 -0.77 -18.24
N THR A 261 7.73 0.48 -18.09
CA THR A 261 6.82 1.65 -18.05
C THR A 261 6.05 1.78 -19.36
N ALA A 262 6.70 1.65 -20.52
CA ALA A 262 6.04 1.73 -21.82
C ALA A 262 5.00 0.63 -22.02
N ILE A 263 5.32 -0.62 -21.66
CA ILE A 263 4.41 -1.77 -21.78
C ILE A 263 3.18 -1.58 -20.89
N THR A 264 3.39 -1.27 -19.60
CA THR A 264 2.29 -1.12 -18.64
C THR A 264 1.39 0.07 -18.96
N ASP A 265 1.96 1.19 -19.42
CA ASP A 265 1.19 2.36 -19.85
C ASP A 265 0.37 2.06 -21.12
N THR A 266 0.93 1.30 -22.07
CA THR A 266 0.23 0.84 -23.28
C THR A 266 -0.94 -0.09 -22.96
N ILE A 267 -0.74 -1.06 -22.06
CA ILE A 267 -1.81 -1.96 -21.59
C ILE A 267 -2.94 -1.14 -20.95
N ALA A 268 -2.59 -0.21 -20.06
CA ALA A 268 -3.56 0.64 -19.39
C ALA A 268 -4.36 1.50 -20.38
N TRP A 269 -3.69 2.11 -21.37
CA TRP A 269 -4.36 2.95 -22.38
C TRP A 269 -5.36 2.18 -23.24
N ASN A 270 -5.02 0.94 -23.60
CA ASN A 270 -5.87 0.11 -24.46
C ASN A 270 -7.05 -0.53 -23.73
N VAL A 271 -6.91 -0.80 -22.42
CA VAL A 271 -7.93 -1.52 -21.64
C VAL A 271 -8.86 -0.57 -20.88
N LEU A 272 -8.36 0.57 -20.40
CA LEU A 272 -9.12 1.46 -19.52
C LEU A 272 -9.92 2.51 -20.30
N PRO A 273 -11.13 2.88 -19.82
CA PRO A 273 -11.82 4.08 -20.30
C PRO A 273 -10.95 5.33 -20.16
N ARG A 274 -11.07 6.26 -21.12
CA ARG A 274 -10.21 7.47 -21.18
C ARG A 274 -10.19 8.26 -19.88
N ASP A 275 -11.35 8.47 -19.25
CA ASP A 275 -11.45 9.24 -18.01
C ASP A 275 -10.74 8.54 -16.84
N LEU A 276 -10.87 7.21 -16.75
CA LEU A 276 -10.23 6.42 -15.71
C LEU A 276 -8.71 6.37 -15.91
N PHE A 277 -8.25 6.23 -17.16
CA PHE A 277 -6.84 6.29 -17.49
C PHE A 277 -6.24 7.64 -17.10
N GLN A 278 -6.87 8.75 -17.49
CA GLN A 278 -6.39 10.09 -17.13
C GLN A 278 -6.32 10.25 -15.60
N LYS A 279 -7.37 9.80 -14.89
CA LYS A 279 -7.43 9.86 -13.43
C LYS A 279 -6.30 9.07 -12.74
N LEU A 280 -6.00 7.86 -13.20
CA LEU A 280 -5.08 6.96 -12.50
C LEU A 280 -3.63 7.04 -13.02
N PHE A 281 -3.42 7.28 -14.31
CA PHE A 281 -2.10 7.20 -14.97
C PHE A 281 -1.49 8.56 -15.34
N ARG A 282 -2.22 9.67 -15.17
CA ARG A 282 -1.77 11.02 -15.56
C ARG A 282 -1.88 12.10 -14.48
N GLN A 283 -2.82 12.03 -13.55
CA GLN A 283 -3.02 13.09 -12.55
C GLN A 283 -1.93 13.16 -11.47
N ASP A 284 -1.47 12.02 -10.97
CA ASP A 284 -0.55 11.93 -9.83
C ASP A 284 0.55 10.91 -10.16
N LEU A 285 1.82 11.34 -10.05
CA LEU A 285 2.99 10.54 -10.40
C LEU A 285 3.11 9.26 -9.57
N LEU A 286 2.79 9.33 -8.27
CA LEU A 286 2.86 8.19 -7.37
C LEU A 286 1.73 7.22 -7.66
N VAL A 287 0.51 7.72 -7.83
CA VAL A 287 -0.65 6.90 -8.20
C VAL A 287 -0.42 6.20 -9.54
N ALA A 288 0.09 6.93 -10.53
CA ALA A 288 0.40 6.37 -11.85
C ALA A 288 1.46 5.27 -11.76
N SER A 289 2.50 5.47 -10.96
CA SER A 289 3.53 4.46 -10.73
C SER A 289 2.95 3.22 -10.04
N LEU A 290 2.16 3.41 -8.98
CA LEU A 290 1.49 2.29 -8.28
C LEU A 290 0.55 1.51 -9.19
N PHE A 291 -0.23 2.17 -10.05
CA PHE A 291 -1.14 1.48 -10.96
C PHE A 291 -0.42 0.76 -12.11
N ARG A 292 0.67 1.31 -12.66
CA ARG A 292 1.53 0.56 -13.60
C ARG A 292 2.07 -0.70 -12.96
N ASN A 293 2.56 -0.57 -11.73
CA ASN A 293 3.13 -1.67 -10.96
C ASN A 293 2.06 -2.67 -10.50
N PHE A 294 0.82 -2.22 -10.29
CA PHE A 294 -0.32 -3.06 -9.98
C PHE A 294 -0.68 -4.00 -11.14
N LEU A 295 -0.50 -3.59 -12.40
CA LEU A 295 -0.70 -4.50 -13.54
C LEU A 295 0.27 -5.68 -13.52
N LEU A 296 1.51 -5.44 -13.08
CA LEU A 296 2.49 -6.51 -12.84
C LEU A 296 2.05 -7.42 -11.69
N ALA A 297 1.60 -6.82 -10.57
CA ALA A 297 1.07 -7.56 -9.44
C ALA A 297 -0.10 -8.47 -9.86
N GLU A 298 -1.03 -7.95 -10.66
CA GLU A 298 -2.16 -8.73 -11.20
C GLU A 298 -1.65 -9.96 -11.98
N ARG A 299 -0.63 -9.80 -12.81
CA ARG A 299 -0.06 -10.92 -13.58
C ARG A 299 0.67 -11.94 -12.70
N ILE A 300 1.56 -11.49 -11.82
CA ILE A 300 2.38 -12.38 -11.00
C ILE A 300 1.51 -13.12 -9.98
N MET A 301 0.67 -12.40 -9.23
CA MET A 301 -0.10 -12.99 -8.14
C MET A 301 -1.14 -13.99 -8.64
N ARG A 302 -1.72 -13.77 -9.83
CA ARG A 302 -2.65 -14.74 -10.45
C ARG A 302 -2.01 -16.09 -10.74
N SER A 303 -0.69 -16.15 -10.99
CA SER A 303 0.02 -17.43 -11.14
C SER A 303 0.11 -18.24 -9.85
N TYR A 304 -0.23 -17.63 -8.71
CA TYR A 304 -0.24 -18.23 -7.38
C TYR A 304 -1.63 -18.18 -6.74
N ASN A 305 -2.71 -18.26 -7.55
CA ASN A 305 -4.12 -18.28 -7.09
C ASN A 305 -4.50 -17.09 -6.19
N CYS A 306 -3.92 -15.93 -6.49
CA CYS A 306 -4.12 -14.71 -5.72
C CYS A 306 -4.47 -13.57 -6.67
N THR A 307 -5.60 -12.91 -6.45
CA THR A 307 -6.20 -11.90 -7.32
C THR A 307 -6.18 -10.54 -6.64
N PRO A 308 -5.23 -9.66 -6.97
CA PRO A 308 -5.20 -8.31 -6.44
C PRO A 308 -6.47 -7.53 -6.81
N VAL A 309 -6.94 -6.71 -5.87
CA VAL A 309 -8.18 -5.93 -6.01
C VAL A 309 -7.85 -4.44 -5.95
N SER A 310 -8.47 -3.65 -6.83
CA SER A 310 -8.35 -2.19 -6.82
C SER A 310 -9.70 -1.49 -6.67
N SER A 311 -9.67 -0.27 -6.13
CA SER A 311 -10.76 0.69 -6.16
C SER A 311 -10.21 2.04 -6.63
N PRO A 312 -10.59 2.56 -7.81
CA PRO A 312 -11.53 2.00 -8.79
C PRO A 312 -11.10 0.62 -9.32
N ARG A 313 -12.09 -0.22 -9.67
CA ARG A 313 -11.83 -1.56 -10.22
C ARG A 313 -11.33 -1.44 -11.66
N LEU A 314 -10.21 -2.10 -11.96
CA LEU A 314 -9.73 -2.22 -13.34
C LEU A 314 -10.36 -3.44 -14.02
N PRO A 315 -10.61 -3.40 -15.34
CA PRO A 315 -10.87 -4.60 -16.13
C PRO A 315 -9.64 -5.54 -16.08
N PRO A 316 -9.82 -6.85 -16.26
CA PRO A 316 -8.71 -7.79 -16.17
C PRO A 316 -7.65 -7.53 -17.25
N THR A 317 -6.38 -7.36 -16.85
CA THR A 317 -5.27 -7.03 -17.78
C THR A 317 -4.30 -8.19 -18.01
N TYR A 318 -4.41 -9.26 -17.23
CA TYR A 318 -3.41 -10.33 -17.13
C TYR A 318 -3.18 -11.14 -18.42
N MET A 319 -4.17 -11.23 -19.33
CA MET A 319 -4.05 -11.93 -20.62
C MET A 319 -3.79 -11.01 -21.82
N HIS A 320 -3.53 -9.71 -21.60
CA HIS A 320 -3.37 -8.78 -22.71
C HIS A 320 -2.19 -9.19 -23.61
N ALA A 321 -2.34 -9.12 -24.94
CA ALA A 321 -1.32 -9.60 -25.89
C ALA A 321 0.07 -8.98 -25.67
N MET A 322 0.14 -7.71 -25.24
CA MET A 322 1.39 -7.02 -24.86
C MET A 322 2.12 -7.66 -23.67
N CYS A 323 1.43 -8.40 -22.80
CA CYS A 323 2.07 -9.22 -21.76
C CYS A 323 2.87 -10.40 -22.38
N THR A 324 2.50 -10.83 -23.58
CA THR A 324 3.08 -11.95 -24.35
C THR A 324 4.15 -11.49 -25.35
N VAL A 325 4.30 -10.18 -25.61
CA VAL A 325 5.25 -9.65 -26.61
C VAL A 325 6.74 -9.96 -26.29
N ARG A 326 7.06 -10.49 -25.11
CA ARG A 326 8.40 -11.04 -24.81
C ARG A 326 8.57 -12.54 -25.00
N SER A 327 7.51 -13.30 -25.28
CA SER A 327 7.63 -14.72 -25.67
C SER A 327 7.66 -14.94 -27.19
N LEU A 328 7.62 -13.88 -28.00
CA LEU A 328 7.57 -13.94 -29.47
C LEU A 328 8.78 -13.28 -30.19
N GLN A 329 9.77 -12.74 -29.48
CA GLN A 329 11.03 -12.30 -30.12
C GLN A 329 12.05 -13.44 -30.31
N SER A 330 11.58 -14.69 -30.29
CA SER A 330 12.36 -15.88 -30.68
C SER A 330 11.67 -16.61 -31.83
N SER A 331 11.40 -15.89 -32.92
CA SER A 331 11.05 -16.48 -34.22
C SER A 331 12.11 -16.07 -35.23
#